data_AF-A0A6I2VSA3-F1
#
_entry.id   AF-A0A6I2VSA3-F1
#
_cell.length_a   1.000
_cell.length_b   1.000
_cell.length_c   1.000
_cell.angle_alpha   90.00
_cell.angle_beta   90.00
_cell.angle_gamma   90.00
#
_symmetry.space_group_name_H-M   'P 1'
#
loop_
_entity.id
_entity.type
_entity.pdbx_description
1 polymer ?
#
loop_
_entity_poly.entity_id
_entity_poly.type
_entity_poly.pdbx_seq_one_letter_code
_entity_poly.pdbx_strand_id
1 'polypeptide(L)'
;MVTGLVCAVCGTSVPISQALSWKCPLASDVDTHHVLHFENSVEPFRPTDDSNPYLAFRKYLAVDSFGAAIGLSEAERIRIIQETNEAVASIAGTGFLRTPLYRSSELSDALGFTAEGGVWIKDETHNVAGSHKARHLFTELLHLLFAEAAGVAPWTVSTRPPLAIASCGNAAIAASTLAAAVRWPICVHVPPAATSEVLTALTELDADVRVCARLPEDEAGDPCVLRFREAVANGAIAFGVQGTENAWCLDGGRTIGWEMTEEMGPLLDRIFIQVGGGAFAACVGASLRSAGVHPKLHAVQTEGCAPLARAWEN
;
A
#
# COMPACT_ATOMS: atom_id res chain seq x y z
N MET A 1 -3.72 18.96 -1.24
CA MET A 1 -2.41 18.53 -1.77
C MET A 1 -1.51 18.05 -0.63
N VAL A 2 -0.70 17.03 -0.88
CA VAL A 2 0.27 16.51 0.09
C VAL A 2 1.53 17.37 0.06
N THR A 3 1.97 17.87 1.21
CA THR A 3 3.11 18.81 1.29
C THR A 3 4.41 18.16 1.77
N GLY A 4 4.30 17.01 2.44
CA GLY A 4 5.45 16.28 2.98
C GLY A 4 5.03 15.07 3.78
N LEU A 5 5.99 14.52 4.51
CA LEU A 5 5.79 13.46 5.48
C LEU A 5 6.25 13.93 6.86
N VAL A 6 5.60 13.46 7.92
CA VAL A 6 5.98 13.72 9.31
C VAL A 6 6.01 12.43 10.10
N CYS A 7 7.03 12.26 10.94
CA CYS A 7 7.13 11.10 11.82
C CYS A 7 6.19 11.26 13.03
N ALA A 8 5.31 10.30 13.30
CA ALA A 8 4.44 10.36 14.49
C ALA A 8 5.19 10.19 15.82
N VAL A 9 6.40 9.64 15.79
CA VAL A 9 7.20 9.41 16.99
C VAL A 9 8.02 10.63 17.37
N CYS A 10 8.87 11.09 16.44
CA CYS A 10 9.85 12.14 16.72
C CYS A 10 9.51 13.50 16.11
N GLY A 11 8.45 13.61 15.31
CA GLY A 11 8.05 14.86 14.66
C GLY A 11 8.96 15.30 13.50
N THR A 12 9.97 14.51 13.12
CA THR A 12 10.84 14.81 11.98
C THR A 12 10.02 14.90 10.69
N SER A 13 10.13 16.02 9.99
CA SER A 13 9.50 16.24 8.68
C SER A 13 10.44 15.91 7.53
N VAL A 14 9.88 15.39 6.45
CA VAL A 14 10.56 15.08 5.18
C VAL A 14 9.79 15.79 4.06
N PRO A 15 10.46 16.61 3.23
CA PRO A 15 9.79 17.33 2.16
C PRO A 15 9.26 16.36 1.10
N ILE A 16 8.11 16.67 0.50
CA ILE A 16 7.50 15.78 -0.51
C ILE A 16 8.40 15.56 -1.73
N SER A 17 9.31 16.50 -2.04
CA SER A 17 10.28 16.40 -3.15
C SER A 17 11.44 15.44 -2.89
N GLN A 18 11.64 14.99 -1.64
CA GLN A 18 12.73 14.07 -1.33
C GLN A 18 12.40 12.67 -1.87
N ALA A 19 13.10 12.28 -2.93
CA ALA A 19 12.98 10.94 -3.47
C ALA A 19 13.46 9.87 -2.47
N LEU A 20 12.84 8.70 -2.53
CA LEU A 20 13.26 7.49 -1.80
C LEU A 20 13.18 7.66 -0.27
N SER A 21 12.21 8.46 0.21
CA SER A 21 11.96 8.71 1.63
C SER A 21 11.15 7.57 2.28
N TRP A 22 11.74 6.37 2.36
CA TRP A 22 11.06 5.16 2.81
C TRP A 22 10.76 5.16 4.32
N LYS A 23 11.71 5.62 5.13
CA LYS A 23 11.63 5.63 6.60
C LYS A 23 11.94 7.01 7.16
N CYS A 24 11.62 7.22 8.43
CA CYS A 24 12.07 8.40 9.15
C CYS A 24 13.61 8.48 9.11
N PRO A 25 14.21 9.66 8.81
CA PRO A 25 15.67 9.84 8.83
C PRO A 25 16.33 9.59 10.19
N LEU A 26 15.55 9.62 11.29
CA LEU A 26 16.03 9.31 12.64
C LEU A 26 15.80 7.86 13.06
N ALA A 27 15.17 7.04 12.21
CA ALA A 27 15.04 5.61 12.45
C ALA A 27 16.41 4.92 12.33
N SER A 28 16.63 3.87 13.12
CA SER A 28 17.84 3.04 13.05
C SER A 28 17.48 1.57 13.26
N ASP A 29 18.45 0.67 13.09
CA ASP A 29 18.22 -0.78 13.27
C ASP A 29 17.83 -1.14 14.71
N VAL A 30 18.27 -0.36 15.69
CA VAL A 30 17.91 -0.52 17.12
C VAL A 30 16.70 0.32 17.52
N ASP A 31 16.31 1.29 16.69
CA ASP A 31 15.18 2.19 16.92
C ASP A 31 14.26 2.22 15.68
N THR A 32 13.46 1.17 15.55
CA THR A 32 12.64 0.91 14.36
C THR A 32 11.17 1.33 14.49
N HIS A 33 10.77 1.92 15.62
CA HIS A 33 9.36 2.24 15.90
C HIS A 33 8.87 3.53 15.25
N HIS A 34 9.71 4.22 14.47
CA HIS A 34 9.36 5.44 13.74
C HIS A 34 8.46 5.13 12.55
N VAL A 35 7.40 5.92 12.38
CA VAL A 35 6.45 5.81 11.26
C VAL A 35 6.22 7.19 10.66
N LEU A 36 6.45 7.33 9.36
CA LEU A 36 6.12 8.54 8.61
C LEU A 36 4.67 8.49 8.13
N HIS A 37 4.01 9.64 8.14
CA HIS A 37 2.66 9.82 7.63
C HIS A 37 2.60 11.07 6.75
N PHE A 38 1.67 11.09 5.79
CA PHE A 38 1.51 12.21 4.87
C PHE A 38 0.85 13.42 5.54
N GLU A 39 1.49 14.58 5.43
CA GLU A 39 0.90 15.87 5.76
C GLU A 39 0.09 16.39 4.57
N ASN A 40 -1.20 16.62 4.80
CA ASN A 40 -2.13 17.08 3.77
C ASN A 40 -2.59 18.49 4.11
N SER A 41 -2.59 19.37 3.11
CA SER A 41 -3.37 20.61 3.18
C SER A 41 -4.87 20.29 3.14
N VAL A 42 -5.66 21.12 3.83
CA VAL A 42 -7.13 21.00 3.80
C VAL A 42 -7.61 21.47 2.43
N GLU A 43 -8.11 20.53 1.63
CA GLU A 43 -8.71 20.80 0.33
C GLU A 43 -10.10 20.17 0.24
N PRO A 44 -11.08 20.84 -0.43
CA PRO A 44 -12.37 20.24 -0.69
C PRO A 44 -12.23 18.95 -1.49
N PHE A 45 -12.84 17.86 -1.00
CA PHE A 45 -12.86 16.60 -1.71
C PHE A 45 -13.75 16.70 -2.96
N ARG A 46 -13.08 16.83 -4.11
CA ARG A 46 -13.63 16.93 -5.47
C ARG A 46 -12.79 16.03 -6.40
N PRO A 47 -13.07 14.72 -6.42
CA PRO A 47 -12.39 13.80 -7.32
C PRO A 47 -12.70 14.11 -8.79
N THR A 48 -11.83 13.62 -9.66
CA THR A 48 -12.07 13.63 -11.11
C THR A 48 -12.89 12.40 -11.48
N ASP A 49 -13.82 12.54 -12.43
CA ASP A 49 -14.57 11.40 -12.95
C ASP A 49 -13.65 10.53 -13.82
N ASP A 50 -13.20 9.42 -13.24
CA ASP A 50 -12.36 8.41 -13.89
C ASP A 50 -12.58 7.06 -13.20
N SER A 51 -12.50 5.97 -13.98
CA SER A 51 -12.63 4.60 -13.47
C SER A 51 -11.33 4.10 -12.81
N ASN A 52 -10.18 4.66 -13.18
CA ASN A 52 -8.91 4.39 -12.54
C ASN A 52 -8.76 5.28 -11.29
N PRO A 53 -8.69 4.69 -10.08
CA PRO A 53 -8.62 5.45 -8.84
C PRO A 53 -7.37 6.35 -8.73
N TYR A 54 -6.28 5.99 -9.40
CA TYR A 54 -5.05 6.80 -9.39
C TYR A 54 -5.14 8.05 -10.27
N LEU A 55 -6.10 8.09 -11.20
CA LEU A 55 -6.45 9.27 -11.98
C LEU A 55 -7.58 10.06 -11.30
N ALA A 56 -8.63 9.36 -10.83
CA ALA A 56 -9.76 9.98 -10.14
C ALA A 56 -9.33 10.78 -8.90
N PHE A 57 -8.44 10.20 -8.09
CA PHE A 57 -7.97 10.78 -6.83
C PHE A 57 -6.56 11.39 -6.93
N ARG A 58 -6.02 11.54 -8.14
CA ARG A 58 -4.62 11.93 -8.40
C ARG A 58 -4.17 13.13 -7.54
N LYS A 59 -4.98 14.18 -7.48
CA LYS A 59 -4.68 15.43 -6.74
C LYS A 59 -4.54 15.26 -5.22
N TYR A 60 -5.03 14.16 -4.66
CA TYR A 60 -4.95 13.85 -3.23
C TYR A 60 -3.84 12.85 -2.90
N LEU A 61 -3.27 12.18 -3.91
CA LEU A 61 -2.19 11.22 -3.74
C LEU A 61 -0.86 11.93 -3.47
N ALA A 62 -0.07 11.33 -2.59
CA ALA A 62 1.27 11.83 -2.27
C ALA A 62 2.19 11.66 -3.48
N VAL A 63 2.06 10.56 -4.23
CA VAL A 63 2.90 10.27 -5.39
C VAL A 63 2.72 11.29 -6.52
N ASP A 64 1.51 11.83 -6.73
CA ASP A 64 1.30 12.93 -7.69
C ASP A 64 1.96 14.23 -7.23
N SER A 65 1.86 14.53 -5.93
CA SER A 65 2.50 15.69 -5.32
C SER A 65 4.04 15.59 -5.42
N PHE A 66 4.60 14.39 -5.21
CA PHE A 66 6.02 14.10 -5.42
C PHE A 66 6.44 14.28 -6.88
N GLY A 67 5.71 13.66 -7.82
CA GLY A 67 6.00 13.80 -9.25
C GLY A 67 6.01 15.26 -9.70
N ALA A 68 5.06 16.06 -9.22
CA ALA A 68 5.03 17.50 -9.49
C ALA A 68 6.25 18.21 -8.88
N ALA A 69 6.61 17.87 -7.64
CA ALA A 69 7.70 18.52 -6.92
C ALA A 69 9.10 18.22 -7.50
N ILE A 70 9.27 17.08 -8.18
CA ILE A 70 10.52 16.74 -8.88
C ILE A 70 10.54 17.20 -10.36
N GLY A 71 9.53 17.94 -10.80
CA GLY A 71 9.51 18.59 -12.10
C GLY A 71 8.85 17.82 -13.25
N LEU A 72 8.19 16.69 -12.99
CA LEU A 72 7.38 16.03 -14.03
C LEU A 72 6.15 16.90 -14.35
N SER A 73 5.84 17.07 -15.63
CA SER A 73 4.60 17.71 -16.05
C SER A 73 3.37 16.87 -15.69
N GLU A 74 2.20 17.48 -15.61
CA GLU A 74 0.95 16.76 -15.35
C GLU A 74 0.69 15.66 -16.39
N ALA A 75 0.96 15.96 -17.67
CA ALA A 75 0.79 15.02 -18.76
C ALA A 75 1.72 13.80 -18.62
N GLU A 76 2.96 14.00 -18.19
CA GLU A 76 3.89 12.88 -17.94
C GLU A 76 3.43 12.00 -16.78
N ARG A 77 2.94 12.59 -15.69
CA ARG A 77 2.43 11.82 -14.53
C ARG A 77 1.19 11.00 -14.91
N ILE A 78 0.24 11.60 -15.63
CA ILE A 78 -0.93 10.87 -16.16
C ILE A 78 -0.47 9.71 -17.05
N ARG A 79 0.42 10.00 -18.02
CA ARG A 79 0.91 9.01 -18.98
C ARG A 79 1.55 7.81 -18.27
N ILE A 80 2.46 8.06 -17.32
CA ILE A 80 3.10 6.99 -16.57
C ILE A 80 2.07 6.16 -15.78
N ILE A 81 1.08 6.80 -15.14
CA ILE A 81 0.01 6.07 -14.43
C ILE A 81 -0.77 5.17 -15.39
N GLN A 82 -1.16 5.67 -16.56
CA GLN A 82 -1.92 4.93 -17.56
C GLN A 82 -1.12 3.76 -18.15
N GLU A 83 0.09 4.03 -18.64
CA GLU A 83 0.96 3.00 -19.24
C GLU A 83 1.32 1.91 -18.22
N THR A 84 1.60 2.28 -16.96
CA THR A 84 1.86 1.30 -15.90
C THR A 84 0.62 0.48 -15.59
N ASN A 85 -0.56 1.09 -15.56
CA ASN A 85 -1.81 0.38 -15.32
C ASN A 85 -2.14 -0.63 -16.45
N GLU A 86 -1.89 -0.25 -17.70
CA GLU A 86 -2.03 -1.15 -18.86
C GLU A 86 -1.05 -2.32 -18.80
N ALA A 87 0.20 -2.05 -18.43
CA ALA A 87 1.20 -3.10 -18.23
C ALA A 87 0.79 -4.06 -17.11
N VAL A 88 0.27 -3.55 -15.99
CA VAL A 88 -0.27 -4.37 -14.90
C VAL A 88 -1.45 -5.21 -15.38
N ALA A 89 -2.38 -4.64 -16.15
CA ALA A 89 -3.50 -5.37 -16.72
C ALA A 89 -3.06 -6.52 -17.64
N SER A 90 -1.97 -6.35 -18.38
CA SER A 90 -1.41 -7.40 -19.25
C SER A 90 -0.88 -8.62 -18.49
N ILE A 91 -0.43 -8.43 -17.23
CA ILE A 91 0.07 -9.51 -16.37
C ILE A 91 -1.05 -10.08 -15.50
N ALA A 92 -1.85 -9.22 -14.87
CA ALA A 92 -2.84 -9.61 -13.87
C ALA A 92 -4.22 -9.94 -14.45
N GLY A 93 -4.44 -9.71 -15.75
CA GLY A 93 -5.74 -9.82 -16.41
C GLY A 93 -6.71 -8.66 -16.10
N THR A 94 -6.36 -7.78 -15.16
CA THR A 94 -7.10 -6.57 -14.82
C THR A 94 -6.15 -5.46 -14.37
N GLY A 95 -6.49 -4.21 -14.67
CA GLY A 95 -5.82 -3.04 -14.12
C GLY A 95 -6.47 -2.57 -12.81
N PHE A 96 -6.00 -1.45 -12.31
CA PHE A 96 -6.64 -0.71 -11.23
C PHE A 96 -7.91 -0.03 -11.73
N LEU A 97 -9.03 -0.49 -11.19
CA LEU A 97 -10.37 0.04 -11.38
C LEU A 97 -11.03 0.19 -10.01
N ARG A 98 -12.08 1.02 -9.94
CA ARG A 98 -12.94 1.06 -8.75
C ARG A 98 -13.51 -0.34 -8.48
N THR A 99 -13.34 -0.82 -7.25
CA THR A 99 -13.84 -2.13 -6.84
C THR A 99 -15.29 -2.03 -6.39
N PRO A 100 -16.07 -3.12 -6.45
CA PRO A 100 -17.48 -3.08 -6.04
C PRO A 100 -17.67 -2.67 -4.58
N LEU A 101 -18.67 -1.81 -4.32
CA LEU A 101 -19.26 -1.57 -3.01
C LEU A 101 -20.74 -1.89 -3.09
N TYR A 102 -21.19 -2.93 -2.38
CA TYR A 102 -22.58 -3.37 -2.46
C TYR A 102 -23.15 -3.67 -1.08
N ARG A 103 -24.46 -3.46 -0.94
CA ARG A 103 -25.21 -3.87 0.25
C ARG A 103 -25.33 -5.39 0.25
N SER A 104 -24.88 -6.05 1.31
CA SER A 104 -25.10 -7.47 1.53
C SER A 104 -26.50 -7.69 2.12
N SER A 105 -27.40 -8.35 1.38
CA SER A 105 -28.72 -8.72 1.90
C SER A 105 -28.60 -9.69 3.07
N GLU A 106 -27.77 -10.73 2.92
CA GLU A 106 -27.56 -11.75 3.94
C GLU A 106 -27.08 -11.18 5.29
N LEU A 107 -26.02 -10.36 5.28
CA LEU A 107 -25.52 -9.74 6.51
C LEU A 107 -26.49 -8.72 7.09
N SER A 108 -27.19 -7.98 6.23
CA SER A 108 -28.18 -7.00 6.68
C SER A 108 -29.35 -7.68 7.38
N ASP A 109 -29.87 -8.78 6.82
CA ASP A 109 -30.98 -9.54 7.38
C ASP A 109 -30.57 -10.24 8.67
N ALA A 110 -29.38 -10.85 8.69
CA ALA A 110 -28.84 -11.52 9.88
C ALA A 110 -28.63 -10.57 11.08
N LEU A 111 -28.34 -9.29 10.81
CA LEU A 111 -28.19 -8.25 11.84
C LEU A 111 -29.48 -7.44 12.09
N GLY A 112 -30.58 -7.77 11.42
CA GLY A 112 -31.90 -7.15 11.64
C GLY A 112 -32.04 -5.73 11.08
N PHE A 113 -31.26 -5.36 10.07
CA PHE A 113 -31.40 -4.05 9.42
C PHE A 113 -32.66 -3.96 8.56
N THR A 114 -33.28 -2.77 8.57
CA THR A 114 -34.35 -2.42 7.62
C THR A 114 -33.77 -2.02 6.26
N ALA A 115 -34.63 -1.68 5.29
CA ALA A 115 -34.20 -1.20 3.98
C ALA A 115 -33.46 0.16 4.02
N GLU A 116 -33.63 0.94 5.09
CA GLU A 116 -32.98 2.26 5.28
C GLU A 116 -31.55 2.17 5.82
N GLY A 117 -31.13 0.98 6.26
CA GLY A 117 -29.78 0.70 6.73
C GLY A 117 -29.26 -0.62 6.19
N GLY A 118 -28.10 -1.06 6.66
CA GLY A 118 -27.54 -2.35 6.23
C GLY A 118 -26.05 -2.49 6.46
N VAL A 119 -25.52 -3.58 5.91
CA VAL A 119 -24.09 -3.84 5.83
C VAL A 119 -23.67 -3.74 4.38
N TRP A 120 -22.66 -2.92 4.12
CA TRP A 120 -22.03 -2.80 2.81
C TRP A 120 -20.66 -3.47 2.81
N ILE A 121 -20.34 -4.15 1.72
CA ILE A 121 -19.06 -4.83 1.52
C ILE A 121 -18.30 -4.07 0.43
N LYS A 122 -17.12 -3.55 0.77
CA LYS A 122 -16.14 -3.05 -0.19
C LYS A 122 -15.26 -4.23 -0.63
N ASP A 123 -15.53 -4.75 -1.82
CA ASP A 123 -14.96 -6.01 -2.28
C ASP A 123 -13.67 -5.82 -3.06
N GLU A 124 -12.57 -5.79 -2.31
CA GLU A 124 -11.21 -5.68 -2.87
C GLU A 124 -10.67 -6.97 -3.48
N THR A 125 -11.44 -8.07 -3.52
CA THR A 125 -10.99 -9.33 -4.13
C THR A 125 -10.95 -9.29 -5.65
N HIS A 126 -11.65 -8.32 -6.25
CA HIS A 126 -11.63 -8.05 -7.69
C HIS A 126 -10.46 -7.16 -8.14
N ASN A 127 -9.64 -6.66 -7.21
CA ASN A 127 -8.52 -5.80 -7.53
C ASN A 127 -7.34 -6.59 -8.12
N VAL A 128 -6.35 -5.88 -8.66
CA VAL A 128 -5.06 -6.44 -9.10
C VAL A 128 -4.50 -7.40 -8.04
N ALA A 129 -4.11 -8.60 -8.49
CA ALA A 129 -3.61 -9.68 -7.64
C ALA A 129 -4.59 -10.14 -6.52
N GLY A 130 -5.89 -9.92 -6.71
CA GLY A 130 -6.96 -10.52 -5.90
C GLY A 130 -7.14 -9.92 -4.50
N SER A 131 -6.56 -8.74 -4.22
CA SER A 131 -6.72 -8.10 -2.91
C SER A 131 -6.38 -6.61 -2.92
N HIS A 132 -6.62 -5.94 -1.79
CA HIS A 132 -6.25 -4.54 -1.58
C HIS A 132 -4.73 -4.28 -1.57
N LYS A 133 -3.87 -5.32 -1.47
CA LYS A 133 -2.41 -5.17 -1.29
C LYS A 133 -1.74 -4.44 -2.45
N ALA A 134 -2.18 -4.72 -3.68
CA ALA A 134 -1.66 -4.05 -4.87
C ALA A 134 -1.89 -2.54 -4.83
N ARG A 135 -2.93 -2.05 -4.14
CA ARG A 135 -3.15 -0.60 -4.04
C ARG A 135 -2.07 0.12 -3.26
N HIS A 136 -1.60 -0.49 -2.18
CA HIS A 136 -0.53 0.07 -1.35
C HIS A 136 0.79 0.12 -2.12
N LEU A 137 1.10 -0.95 -2.84
CA LEU A 137 2.36 -1.12 -3.57
C LEU A 137 2.42 -0.30 -4.86
N PHE A 138 1.28 0.01 -5.48
CA PHE A 138 1.28 0.73 -6.76
C PHE A 138 1.83 2.15 -6.61
N THR A 139 1.54 2.85 -5.52
CA THR A 139 2.12 4.18 -5.28
C THR A 139 3.61 4.13 -4.96
N GLU A 140 4.11 3.05 -4.35
CA GLU A 140 5.55 2.82 -4.22
C GLU A 140 6.18 2.63 -5.61
N LEU A 141 5.55 1.84 -6.48
CA LEU A 141 6.04 1.64 -7.84
C LEU A 141 6.03 2.94 -8.66
N LEU A 142 4.94 3.70 -8.60
CA LEU A 142 4.83 4.99 -9.27
C LEU A 142 5.88 5.98 -8.76
N HIS A 143 6.19 5.98 -7.46
CA HIS A 143 7.29 6.78 -6.91
C HIS A 143 8.61 6.46 -7.62
N LEU A 144 8.93 5.18 -7.76
CA LEU A 144 10.15 4.72 -8.42
C LEU A 144 10.19 5.10 -9.90
N LEU A 145 9.08 4.90 -10.62
CA LEU A 145 8.96 5.24 -12.04
C LEU A 145 9.02 6.75 -12.28
N PHE A 146 8.43 7.56 -11.39
CA PHE A 146 8.52 9.02 -11.46
C PHE A 146 9.95 9.49 -11.19
N ALA A 147 10.62 8.93 -10.18
CA ALA A 147 12.02 9.25 -9.88
C ALA A 147 12.95 8.90 -11.05
N GLU A 148 12.72 7.75 -11.70
CA GLU A 148 13.47 7.33 -12.89
C GLU A 148 13.20 8.24 -14.09
N ALA A 149 11.92 8.55 -14.37
CA ALA A 149 11.55 9.42 -15.49
C ALA A 149 12.09 10.86 -15.33
N ALA A 150 12.14 11.38 -14.10
CA ALA A 150 12.68 12.70 -13.80
C ALA A 150 14.22 12.73 -13.74
N GLY A 151 14.90 11.58 -13.83
CA GLY A 151 16.36 11.49 -13.76
C GLY A 151 16.94 11.76 -12.37
N VAL A 152 16.13 11.64 -11.31
CA VAL A 152 16.57 11.81 -9.91
C VAL A 152 16.84 10.48 -9.21
N ALA A 153 16.51 9.36 -9.85
CA ALA A 153 16.87 8.03 -9.38
C ALA A 153 18.37 7.76 -9.55
N PRO A 154 19.04 7.07 -8.59
CA PRO A 154 20.44 6.67 -8.69
C PRO A 154 20.68 5.45 -9.60
N TRP A 155 19.72 5.11 -10.47
CA TRP A 155 19.79 3.98 -11.40
C TRP A 155 19.27 4.37 -12.78
N THR A 156 19.56 3.53 -13.75
CA THR A 156 18.94 3.50 -15.08
C THR A 156 18.02 2.29 -15.17
N VAL A 157 17.19 2.20 -16.21
CA VAL A 157 16.33 1.04 -16.48
C VAL A 157 17.12 -0.28 -16.44
N SER A 158 18.36 -0.29 -16.96
CA SER A 158 19.23 -1.48 -16.98
C SER A 158 19.96 -1.77 -15.67
N THR A 159 19.96 -0.86 -14.71
CA THR A 159 20.70 -0.97 -13.44
C THR A 159 19.78 -0.82 -12.23
N ARG A 160 18.47 -1.04 -12.40
CA ARG A 160 17.49 -0.99 -11.32
C ARG A 160 17.92 -1.95 -10.19
N PRO A 161 18.00 -1.50 -8.93
CA PRO A 161 18.23 -2.40 -7.80
C PRO A 161 17.01 -3.33 -7.62
N PRO A 162 17.18 -4.52 -7.04
CA PRO A 162 16.04 -5.39 -6.76
C PRO A 162 15.06 -4.73 -5.77
N LEU A 163 13.77 -4.95 -5.99
CA LEU A 163 12.74 -4.76 -4.96
C LEU A 163 12.84 -5.92 -3.97
N ALA A 164 12.52 -5.67 -2.70
CA ALA A 164 12.49 -6.70 -1.67
C ALA A 164 11.15 -6.67 -0.92
N ILE A 165 10.61 -7.84 -0.61
CA ILE A 165 9.43 -7.99 0.24
C ILE A 165 9.55 -9.22 1.15
N ALA A 166 9.14 -9.08 2.42
CA ALA A 166 8.90 -10.19 3.33
C ALA A 166 7.40 -10.49 3.41
N SER A 167 6.94 -11.54 2.73
CA SER A 167 5.54 -11.99 2.74
C SER A 167 5.41 -13.35 2.06
N CYS A 168 4.41 -14.14 2.44
CA CYS A 168 4.06 -15.41 1.81
C CYS A 168 2.58 -15.53 1.47
N GLY A 169 1.95 -14.41 1.12
CA GLY A 169 0.54 -14.35 0.74
C GLY A 169 0.27 -13.20 -0.23
N ASN A 170 -0.91 -12.59 -0.12
CA ASN A 170 -1.40 -11.58 -1.07
C ASN A 170 -0.42 -10.42 -1.35
N ALA A 171 0.37 -10.00 -0.37
CA ALA A 171 1.33 -8.91 -0.59
C ALA A 171 2.52 -9.36 -1.47
N ALA A 172 3.00 -10.60 -1.33
CA ALA A 172 4.04 -11.16 -2.18
C ALA A 172 3.59 -11.28 -3.64
N ILE A 173 2.37 -11.79 -3.85
CA ILE A 173 1.77 -11.94 -5.18
C ILE A 173 1.57 -10.56 -5.82
N ALA A 174 1.00 -9.61 -5.07
CA ALA A 174 0.80 -8.24 -5.56
C ALA A 174 2.12 -7.56 -5.92
N ALA A 175 3.14 -7.64 -5.05
CA ALA A 175 4.44 -7.04 -5.32
C ALA A 175 5.11 -7.63 -6.55
N SER A 176 5.08 -8.96 -6.68
CA SER A 176 5.68 -9.66 -7.83
C SER A 176 4.91 -9.38 -9.13
N THR A 177 3.59 -9.25 -9.07
CA THR A 177 2.75 -8.86 -10.22
C THR A 177 3.13 -7.47 -10.73
N LEU A 178 3.27 -6.49 -9.83
CA LEU A 178 3.65 -5.13 -10.17
C LEU A 178 5.10 -5.04 -10.67
N ALA A 179 6.01 -5.78 -10.06
CA ALA A 179 7.41 -5.87 -10.49
C ALA A 179 7.53 -6.47 -11.90
N ALA A 180 6.83 -7.59 -12.16
CA ALA A 180 6.79 -8.24 -13.47
C ALA A 180 6.25 -7.31 -14.56
N ALA A 181 5.18 -6.55 -14.27
CA ALA A 181 4.55 -5.62 -15.21
C ALA A 181 5.52 -4.58 -15.80
N VAL A 182 6.54 -4.16 -15.03
CA VAL A 182 7.54 -3.20 -15.49
C VAL A 182 8.95 -3.79 -15.60
N ARG A 183 9.06 -5.13 -15.54
CA ARG A 183 10.32 -5.90 -15.57
C ARG A 183 11.34 -5.40 -14.54
N TRP A 184 10.87 -5.15 -13.31
CA TRP A 184 11.73 -4.81 -12.18
C TRP A 184 12.12 -6.09 -11.44
N PRO A 185 13.41 -6.36 -11.17
CA PRO A 185 13.81 -7.52 -10.39
C PRO A 185 13.23 -7.46 -8.97
N ILE A 186 12.74 -8.58 -8.44
CA ILE A 186 12.19 -8.65 -7.08
C ILE A 186 12.67 -9.91 -6.35
N CYS A 187 13.14 -9.75 -5.11
CA CYS A 187 13.36 -10.85 -4.17
C CYS A 187 12.22 -10.94 -3.15
N VAL A 188 11.71 -12.15 -2.98
CA VAL A 188 10.54 -12.43 -2.14
C VAL A 188 10.94 -13.39 -1.03
N HIS A 189 10.98 -12.88 0.20
CA HIS A 189 11.38 -13.61 1.38
C HIS A 189 10.15 -14.31 2.01
N VAL A 190 10.11 -15.64 1.90
CA VAL A 190 8.99 -16.49 2.33
C VAL A 190 9.41 -17.45 3.45
N PRO A 191 8.53 -17.86 4.38
CA PRO A 191 8.86 -18.87 5.37
C PRO A 191 8.84 -20.27 4.74
N PRO A 192 9.44 -21.29 5.37
CA PRO A 192 9.37 -22.68 4.91
C PRO A 192 7.96 -23.24 4.80
N ALA A 193 7.00 -22.65 5.52
CA ALA A 193 5.58 -23.03 5.49
C ALA A 193 4.79 -22.35 4.35
N ALA A 194 5.43 -21.60 3.45
CA ALA A 194 4.76 -21.02 2.29
C ALA A 194 4.11 -22.13 1.44
N THR A 195 2.86 -21.90 1.02
CA THR A 195 2.10 -22.91 0.30
C THR A 195 2.58 -23.08 -1.14
N SER A 196 2.37 -24.25 -1.72
CA SER A 196 2.71 -24.57 -3.12
C SER A 196 2.09 -23.59 -4.11
N GLU A 197 0.86 -23.14 -3.84
CA GLU A 197 0.12 -22.23 -4.71
C GLU A 197 0.80 -20.86 -4.77
N VAL A 198 1.25 -20.34 -3.62
CA VAL A 198 1.98 -19.07 -3.55
C VAL A 198 3.34 -19.22 -4.24
N LEU A 199 4.09 -20.28 -3.96
CA LEU A 199 5.41 -20.50 -4.58
C LEU A 199 5.33 -20.62 -6.10
N THR A 200 4.31 -21.31 -6.61
CA THR A 200 4.04 -21.44 -8.05
C THR A 200 3.74 -20.08 -8.66
N ALA A 201 2.80 -19.32 -8.08
CA ALA A 201 2.45 -17.99 -8.58
C ALA A 201 3.65 -17.03 -8.60
N LEU A 202 4.51 -17.06 -7.57
CA LEU A 202 5.73 -16.24 -7.53
C LEU A 202 6.74 -16.66 -8.60
N THR A 203 6.89 -17.96 -8.85
CA THR A 203 7.81 -18.48 -9.88
C THR A 203 7.32 -18.10 -11.28
N GLU A 204 6.01 -18.18 -11.54
CA GLU A 204 5.40 -17.76 -12.82
C GLU A 204 5.56 -16.26 -13.08
N LEU A 205 5.69 -15.46 -12.03
CA LEU A 205 5.97 -14.03 -12.08
C LEU A 205 7.47 -13.68 -12.15
N ASP A 206 8.34 -14.69 -12.33
CA ASP A 206 9.81 -14.54 -12.38
C ASP A 206 10.41 -13.87 -11.14
N ALA A 207 9.80 -14.11 -9.97
CA ALA A 207 10.31 -13.59 -8.70
C ALA A 207 11.46 -14.46 -8.15
N ASP A 208 12.50 -13.83 -7.59
CA ASP A 208 13.56 -14.53 -6.84
C ASP A 208 13.04 -14.92 -5.44
N VAL A 209 12.45 -16.11 -5.35
CA VAL A 209 11.87 -16.63 -4.10
C VAL A 209 12.95 -17.16 -3.17
N ARG A 210 13.06 -16.57 -1.98
CA ARG A 210 14.06 -16.92 -0.95
C ARG A 210 13.37 -17.50 0.28
N VAL A 211 13.51 -18.82 0.48
CA VAL A 211 12.96 -19.50 1.66
C VAL A 211 13.82 -19.20 2.89
N CYS A 212 13.21 -18.57 3.90
CA CYS A 212 13.88 -18.05 5.09
C CYS A 212 13.56 -18.94 6.31
N ALA A 213 14.30 -20.05 6.45
CA ALA A 213 14.25 -20.85 7.67
C ALA A 213 14.96 -20.12 8.83
N ARG A 214 14.48 -20.34 10.06
CA ARG A 214 15.18 -19.91 11.27
C ARG A 214 16.55 -20.60 11.34
N LEU A 215 17.61 -19.82 11.48
CA LEU A 215 18.95 -20.32 11.80
C LEU A 215 19.26 -20.19 13.31
N PRO A 216 20.19 -21.00 13.85
CA PRO A 216 20.56 -20.95 15.27
C PRO A 216 21.03 -19.57 15.77
N GLU A 217 21.67 -18.80 14.90
CA GLU A 217 22.23 -17.47 15.16
C GLU A 217 21.25 -16.33 14.87
N ASP A 218 20.06 -16.61 14.33
CA ASP A 218 19.08 -15.56 14.06
C ASP A 218 18.58 -14.94 15.38
N GLU A 219 18.47 -13.61 15.37
CA GLU A 219 17.82 -12.88 16.46
C GLU A 219 16.32 -13.24 16.55
N ALA A 220 15.72 -12.92 17.71
CA ALA A 220 14.28 -13.05 17.89
C ALA A 220 13.51 -12.14 16.92
N GLY A 221 12.44 -12.65 16.32
CA GLY A 221 11.66 -11.95 15.29
C GLY A 221 11.35 -12.85 14.12
N ASP A 222 10.77 -12.34 13.03
CA ASP A 222 10.46 -13.13 11.84
C ASP A 222 11.72 -13.29 10.95
N PRO A 223 12.17 -14.52 10.59
CA PRO A 223 13.33 -14.70 9.72
C PRO A 223 13.14 -14.05 8.35
N CYS A 224 11.91 -14.01 7.83
CA CYS A 224 11.64 -13.38 6.53
C CYS A 224 11.91 -11.88 6.61
N VAL A 225 11.50 -11.22 7.70
CA VAL A 225 11.76 -9.79 7.94
C VAL A 225 13.26 -9.54 8.13
N LEU A 226 13.96 -10.42 8.84
CA LEU A 226 15.41 -10.34 9.00
C LEU A 226 16.13 -10.36 7.64
N ARG A 227 15.88 -11.38 6.82
CA ARG A 227 16.51 -11.51 5.50
C ARG A 227 16.09 -10.43 4.50
N PHE A 228 14.86 -9.95 4.60
CA PHE A 228 14.41 -8.77 3.86
C PHE A 228 15.23 -7.52 4.23
N ARG A 229 15.45 -7.27 5.53
CA ARG A 229 16.27 -6.12 5.98
C ARG A 229 17.72 -6.25 5.55
N GLU A 230 18.29 -7.45 5.58
CA GLU A 230 19.63 -7.72 5.01
C GLU A 230 19.68 -7.39 3.51
N ALA A 231 18.65 -7.76 2.73
CA ALA A 231 18.60 -7.42 1.31
C ALA A 231 18.52 -5.90 1.09
N VAL A 232 17.73 -5.19 1.89
CA VAL A 232 17.63 -3.72 1.85
C VAL A 232 18.95 -3.06 2.23
N ALA A 233 19.62 -3.53 3.27
CA ALA A 233 20.96 -3.06 3.66
C ALA A 233 22.00 -3.26 2.55
N ASN A 234 21.82 -4.29 1.71
CA ASN A 234 22.65 -4.57 0.54
C ASN A 234 22.18 -3.84 -0.75
N GLY A 235 21.30 -2.86 -0.64
CA GLY A 235 20.90 -1.98 -1.75
C GLY A 235 19.58 -2.35 -2.43
N ALA A 236 18.84 -3.35 -1.94
CA ALA A 236 17.47 -3.57 -2.40
C ALA A 236 16.54 -2.46 -1.92
N ILE A 237 15.45 -2.22 -2.65
CA ILE A 237 14.42 -1.25 -2.27
C ILE A 237 13.33 -1.97 -1.47
N ALA A 238 13.00 -1.45 -0.29
CA ALA A 238 11.86 -1.93 0.49
C ALA A 238 10.56 -1.71 -0.30
N PHE A 239 9.91 -2.79 -0.75
CA PHE A 239 8.71 -2.73 -1.58
C PHE A 239 7.62 -3.59 -0.94
N GLY A 240 6.80 -2.99 -0.08
CA GLY A 240 6.04 -3.73 0.92
C GLY A 240 4.76 -3.04 1.38
N VAL A 241 4.15 -3.61 2.42
CA VAL A 241 2.94 -3.06 3.06
C VAL A 241 3.17 -2.77 4.54
N GLN A 242 4.44 -2.67 4.93
CA GLN A 242 4.92 -2.37 6.26
C GLN A 242 5.30 -0.88 6.32
N GLY A 243 4.45 -0.04 6.92
CA GLY A 243 4.66 1.41 6.98
C GLY A 243 5.94 1.84 7.73
N THR A 244 6.48 1.00 8.60
CA THR A 244 7.77 1.20 9.28
C THR A 244 8.97 0.95 8.34
N GLU A 245 8.76 0.18 7.27
CA GLU A 245 9.80 -0.17 6.30
C GLU A 245 9.72 0.71 5.04
N ASN A 246 8.50 1.03 4.60
CA ASN A 246 8.23 1.97 3.52
C ASN A 246 6.92 2.73 3.79
N ALA A 247 7.03 4.03 4.06
CA ALA A 247 5.88 4.90 4.33
C ALA A 247 4.97 5.11 3.11
N TRP A 248 5.47 4.89 1.90
CA TRP A 248 4.71 5.10 0.67
C TRP A 248 3.60 4.07 0.44
N CYS A 249 3.64 2.93 1.14
CA CYS A 249 2.49 2.02 1.22
C CYS A 249 1.23 2.67 1.82
N LEU A 250 1.38 3.79 2.54
CA LEU A 250 0.26 4.52 3.15
C LEU A 250 -0.44 5.50 2.19
N ASP A 251 -0.01 5.55 0.92
CA ASP A 251 -0.57 6.45 -0.08
C ASP A 251 -1.71 5.78 -0.84
N GLY A 252 -1.41 4.78 -1.68
CA GLY A 252 -2.38 4.21 -2.61
C GLY A 252 -3.55 3.49 -1.96
N GLY A 253 -3.38 2.96 -0.73
CA GLY A 253 -4.49 2.40 0.05
C GLY A 253 -5.58 3.41 0.39
N ARG A 254 -5.29 4.73 0.35
CA ARG A 254 -6.27 5.80 0.61
C ARG A 254 -7.38 5.84 -0.45
N THR A 255 -7.09 5.35 -1.66
CA THR A 255 -8.08 5.26 -2.75
C THR A 255 -9.34 4.50 -2.34
N ILE A 256 -9.21 3.46 -1.51
CA ILE A 256 -10.35 2.64 -1.06
C ILE A 256 -11.34 3.49 -0.26
N GLY A 257 -10.86 4.30 0.68
CA GLY A 257 -11.74 5.13 1.51
C GLY A 257 -12.32 6.32 0.73
N TRP A 258 -11.62 6.83 -0.28
CA TRP A 258 -12.17 7.84 -1.19
C TRP A 258 -13.25 7.27 -2.11
N GLU A 259 -13.10 6.04 -2.63
CA GLU A 259 -14.17 5.35 -3.36
C GLU A 259 -15.42 5.19 -2.48
N MET A 260 -15.25 4.70 -1.25
CA MET A 260 -16.36 4.59 -0.28
C MET A 260 -17.01 5.95 0.04
N THR A 261 -16.22 7.02 0.08
CA THR A 261 -16.71 8.39 0.31
C THR A 261 -17.60 8.85 -0.84
N GLU A 262 -17.21 8.62 -2.10
CA GLU A 262 -18.04 9.02 -3.25
C GLU A 262 -19.36 8.27 -3.30
N GLU A 263 -19.34 6.98 -2.96
CA GLU A 263 -20.51 6.12 -3.09
C GLU A 263 -21.48 6.24 -1.90
N MET A 264 -20.98 6.40 -0.68
CA MET A 264 -21.78 6.40 0.56
C MET A 264 -21.70 7.71 1.34
N GLY A 265 -20.57 8.41 1.29
CA GLY A 265 -20.33 9.67 1.96
C GLY A 265 -20.83 9.71 3.42
N PRO A 266 -21.72 10.64 3.79
CA PRO A 266 -22.18 10.81 5.17
C PRO A 266 -23.05 9.66 5.69
N LEU A 267 -23.45 8.71 4.85
CA LEU A 267 -24.21 7.51 5.26
C LEU A 267 -23.33 6.45 5.94
N LEU A 268 -22.00 6.61 5.93
CA LEU A 268 -21.09 5.72 6.63
C LEU A 268 -21.08 6.03 8.13
N ASP A 269 -21.75 5.21 8.93
CA ASP A 269 -21.75 5.32 10.39
C ASP A 269 -20.56 4.61 11.06
N ARG A 270 -20.24 3.41 10.55
CA ARG A 270 -19.23 2.50 11.11
C ARG A 270 -18.50 1.79 9.99
N ILE A 271 -17.22 1.53 10.22
CA ILE A 271 -16.40 0.73 9.30
C ILE A 271 -15.62 -0.32 10.08
N PHE A 272 -15.61 -1.55 9.58
CA PHE A 272 -14.89 -2.67 10.16
C PHE A 272 -13.77 -3.04 9.20
N ILE A 273 -12.52 -3.03 9.68
CA ILE A 273 -11.34 -3.21 8.83
C ILE A 273 -10.45 -4.28 9.46
N GLN A 274 -10.09 -5.29 8.67
CA GLN A 274 -9.09 -6.26 9.09
C GLN A 274 -7.73 -5.59 9.28
N VAL A 275 -7.08 -5.81 10.42
CA VAL A 275 -5.79 -5.20 10.75
C VAL A 275 -4.71 -6.24 11.03
N GLY A 276 -3.75 -6.31 10.11
CA GLY A 276 -2.41 -6.86 10.37
C GLY A 276 -1.49 -5.77 10.90
N GLY A 277 -0.59 -5.27 10.04
CA GLY A 277 0.34 -4.17 10.36
C GLY A 277 -0.24 -2.74 10.32
N GLY A 278 -1.57 -2.58 10.32
CA GLY A 278 -2.22 -1.26 10.45
C GLY A 278 -2.36 -0.42 9.16
N ALA A 279 -1.55 -0.66 8.11
CA ALA A 279 -1.55 0.17 6.90
C ALA A 279 -2.93 0.35 6.25
N PHE A 280 -3.74 -0.73 6.16
CA PHE A 280 -5.06 -0.67 5.55
C PHE A 280 -6.02 0.25 6.34
N ALA A 281 -6.14 0.03 7.65
CA ALA A 281 -6.96 0.87 8.51
C ALA A 281 -6.47 2.33 8.57
N ALA A 282 -5.16 2.55 8.59
CA ALA A 282 -4.57 3.89 8.56
C ALA A 282 -4.95 4.64 7.27
N CYS A 283 -4.83 3.99 6.11
CA CYS A 283 -5.17 4.58 4.81
C CYS A 283 -6.66 4.92 4.70
N VAL A 284 -7.53 3.97 5.02
CA VAL A 284 -8.98 4.16 4.92
C VAL A 284 -9.45 5.22 5.92
N GLY A 285 -8.97 5.17 7.17
CA GLY A 285 -9.28 6.19 8.16
C GLY A 285 -8.79 7.58 7.76
N ALA A 286 -7.59 7.70 7.18
CA ALA A 286 -7.04 8.98 6.73
C ALA A 286 -7.81 9.56 5.53
N SER A 287 -8.15 8.73 4.55
CA SER A 287 -8.92 9.16 3.35
C SER A 287 -10.32 9.63 3.72
N LEU A 288 -11.07 8.88 4.53
CA LEU A 288 -12.39 9.29 5.02
C LEU A 288 -12.33 10.63 5.76
N ARG A 289 -11.38 10.78 6.71
CA ARG A 289 -11.19 12.05 7.43
C ARG A 289 -10.84 13.21 6.49
N SER A 290 -9.97 12.98 5.51
CA SER A 290 -9.60 14.01 4.53
C SER A 290 -10.78 14.47 3.68
N ALA A 291 -11.79 13.61 3.50
CA ALA A 291 -13.01 13.94 2.79
C ALA A 291 -14.14 14.48 3.70
N GLY A 292 -13.87 14.66 4.99
CA GLY A 292 -14.87 15.13 5.97
C GLY A 292 -15.88 14.08 6.40
N VAL A 293 -15.59 12.78 6.17
CA VAL A 293 -16.43 11.66 6.62
C VAL A 293 -15.79 11.04 7.87
N HIS A 294 -16.60 10.86 8.93
CA HIS A 294 -16.10 10.49 10.26
C HIS A 294 -16.83 9.27 10.85
N PRO A 295 -16.80 8.09 10.19
CA PRO A 295 -17.40 6.89 10.77
C PRO A 295 -16.59 6.43 11.98
N LYS A 296 -17.22 5.66 12.87
CA LYS A 296 -16.48 4.92 13.90
C LYS A 296 -15.71 3.78 13.23
N LEU A 297 -14.39 3.83 13.31
CA LEU A 297 -13.50 2.79 12.78
C LEU A 297 -13.28 1.69 13.82
N HIS A 298 -13.57 0.44 13.43
CA HIS A 298 -13.37 -0.77 14.21
C HIS A 298 -12.26 -1.60 13.55
N ALA A 299 -11.12 -1.71 14.22
CA ALA A 299 -10.05 -2.61 13.81
C ALA A 299 -10.41 -4.04 14.21
N VAL A 300 -10.24 -5.00 13.30
CA VAL A 300 -10.58 -6.42 13.49
C VAL A 300 -9.32 -7.26 13.36
N GLN A 301 -8.98 -8.03 14.39
CA GLN A 301 -7.85 -8.98 14.39
C GLN A 301 -8.33 -10.39 14.75
N THR A 302 -7.56 -11.40 14.37
CA THR A 302 -7.84 -12.78 14.78
C THR A 302 -7.45 -12.97 16.25
N GLU A 303 -8.21 -13.77 17.00
CA GLU A 303 -7.96 -14.04 18.42
C GLU A 303 -6.54 -14.56 18.68
N GLY A 304 -6.03 -15.45 17.81
CA GLY A 304 -4.69 -16.01 17.93
C GLY A 304 -3.55 -15.03 17.61
N CYS A 305 -3.83 -13.86 17.04
CA CYS A 305 -2.81 -12.86 16.69
C CYS A 305 -3.39 -11.43 16.69
N ALA A 306 -3.58 -10.87 17.89
CA ALA A 306 -4.12 -9.52 18.07
C ALA A 306 -3.13 -8.54 18.76
N PRO A 307 -1.97 -8.23 18.14
CA PRO A 307 -1.00 -7.31 18.74
C PRO A 307 -1.50 -5.87 18.89
N LEU A 308 -2.38 -5.38 18.00
CA LEU A 308 -2.91 -4.02 18.10
C LEU A 308 -3.91 -3.92 19.25
N ALA A 309 -4.79 -4.91 19.43
CA ALA A 309 -5.71 -4.94 20.57
C ALA A 309 -4.92 -4.93 21.90
N ARG A 310 -3.90 -5.80 22.02
CA ARG A 310 -3.01 -5.81 23.18
C ARG A 310 -2.33 -4.46 23.40
N ALA A 311 -1.81 -3.83 22.34
CA ALA A 311 -1.17 -2.52 22.46
C ALA A 311 -2.15 -1.40 22.86
N TRP A 312 -3.43 -1.50 22.50
CA TRP A 312 -4.46 -0.51 22.81
C TRP A 312 -5.00 -0.62 24.24
N GLU A 313 -4.99 -1.81 24.82
CA GLU A 313 -5.46 -2.09 26.18
C GLU A 313 -4.38 -1.87 27.25
N ASN A 314 -3.10 -1.83 26.85
CA ASN A 314 -1.98 -1.48 27.73
C ASN A 314 -1.90 0.04 27.93
#